data_AF-A0A4Q7P1B6-F1
#
_entry.id   AF-A0A4Q7P1B6-F1
#
_cell.length_a   1.000
_cell.length_b   1.000
_cell.length_c   1.000
_cell.angle_alpha   90.00
_cell.angle_beta   90.00
_cell.angle_gamma   90.00
#
_symmetry.space_group_name_H-M   'P 1'
#
loop_
_entity.id
_entity.type
_entity.pdbx_description
1 polymer ?
#
loop_
_entity_poly.entity_id
_entity_poly.type
_entity_poly.pdbx_seq_one_letter_code
_entity_poly.pdbx_strand_id
1 'polypeptide(L)' 'MANFYLKPSEKEETKLEPKKSTVDFILNYSKALKVTEYEELQFETLLN' A
#
# COMPACT_ATOMS: atom_id res chain seq x y z
N MET A 1 29.15 16.62 4.12
CA MET A 1 27.88 16.96 4.81
C MET A 1 26.76 16.76 3.82
N ALA A 2 25.74 15.96 4.13
CA ALA A 2 24.63 15.70 3.23
C ALA A 2 23.65 16.88 3.27
N ASN A 3 23.32 17.46 2.12
CA ASN A 3 22.32 18.51 2.01
C ASN A 3 20.93 17.87 2.10
N PHE A 4 20.23 18.03 3.22
CA PHE A 4 18.83 17.62 3.33
C PHE A 4 17.96 18.71 2.68
N TYR A 5 17.53 18.47 1.43
CA TYR A 5 16.63 19.37 0.68
C TYR A 5 15.16 19.29 1.12
N LEU A 6 14.87 18.78 2.31
CA LEU A 6 13.52 18.75 2.85
C LEU A 6 13.25 20.07 3.55
N LYS A 7 12.94 21.09 2.75
CA LYS A 7 12.28 22.29 3.27
C LYS A 7 10.96 21.82 3.90
N PRO A 8 10.69 22.08 5.19
CA PRO A 8 9.39 21.74 5.78
C PRO A 8 8.37 22.61 5.05
N SER A 9 7.65 22.00 4.13
CA SER A 9 6.51 22.62 3.52
C SER A 9 5.45 22.64 4.61
N GLU A 10 4.95 23.82 4.98
CA GLU A 10 3.67 24.00 5.64
C GLU A 10 2.59 23.50 4.67
N LYS A 11 2.55 22.19 4.43
CA LYS A 11 1.44 21.56 3.73
C LYS A 11 0.39 21.44 4.80
N GLU A 12 -0.64 22.27 4.69
CA GLU A 12 -1.97 21.84 5.09
C GLU A 12 -2.07 20.36 4.71
N GLU A 13 -2.37 19.51 5.69
CA GLU A 13 -2.62 18.08 5.47
C GLU A 13 -3.81 18.00 4.51
N THR A 14 -3.52 18.12 3.22
CA THR A 14 -4.48 17.92 2.16
C THR A 14 -4.90 16.48 2.34
N LYS A 15 -6.13 16.32 2.84
CA LYS A 15 -6.71 15.02 3.13
C LYS A 15 -6.88 14.34 1.76
N LEU A 16 -5.86 13.59 1.35
CA LEU A 16 -5.85 12.87 0.10
C LEU A 16 -6.80 11.69 0.25
N GLU A 17 -8.07 11.95 -0.01
CA GLU A 17 -9.09 10.90 0.01
C GLU A 17 -8.97 10.10 -1.30
N PRO A 18 -8.71 8.78 -1.21
CA PRO A 18 -8.58 7.96 -2.40
C PRO A 18 -9.90 7.91 -3.16
N LYS A 19 -9.82 7.86 -4.50
CA LYS A 19 -11.00 7.62 -5.32
C LYS A 19 -11.58 6.24 -5.00
N LYS A 20 -12.90 6.10 -5.12
CA LYS A 20 -13.60 4.81 -4.95
C LYS A 20 -12.96 3.67 -5.76
N SER A 21 -12.57 3.94 -7.02
CA SER A 21 -11.90 2.97 -7.88
C SER A 21 -10.58 2.44 -7.31
N THR A 22 -9.83 3.29 -6.60
CA THR A 22 -8.57 2.90 -5.96
C THR A 22 -8.83 1.99 -4.77
N VAL A 23 -9.85 2.31 -3.96
CA VAL A 23 -10.28 1.46 -2.84
C VAL A 23 -10.76 0.11 -3.36
N ASP A 24 -11.62 0.11 -4.38
CA ASP A 24 -12.15 -1.11 -5.00
C ASP A 24 -11.04 -1.96 -5.60
N PHE A 25 -10.05 -1.34 -6.28
CA PHE A 25 -8.89 -2.05 -6.82
C PHE A 25 -8.09 -2.76 -5.72
N ILE A 26 -7.73 -2.05 -4.64
CA ILE A 26 -6.96 -2.63 -3.53
C ILE A 26 -7.74 -3.76 -2.86
N LEU A 27 -9.05 -3.57 -2.60
CA LEU A 27 -9.89 -4.59 -1.96
C LEU A 27 -10.11 -5.82 -2.83
N ASN A 28 -10.27 -5.64 -4.15
CA ASN A 28 -10.41 -6.78 -5.06
C ASN A 28 -9.07 -7.51 -5.23
N TYR A 29 -7.97 -6.77 -5.29
CA TYR A 29 -6.63 -7.35 -5.35
C TYR A 29 -6.31 -8.15 -4.09
N SER A 30 -6.60 -7.61 -2.89
CA SER A 30 -6.35 -8.33 -1.63
C SER A 30 -7.18 -9.60 -1.51
N LYS A 31 -8.42 -9.61 -2.01
CA LYS A 31 -9.25 -10.84 -2.08
C LYS A 31 -8.69 -11.90 -3.02
N ALA A 32 -7.98 -11.47 -4.07
CA ALA A 32 -7.32 -12.38 -4.99
C ALA A 32 -6.02 -12.96 -4.39
N LEU A 33 -5.51 -12.41 -3.29
CA LEU A 33 -4.34 -12.92 -2.60
C LEU A 33 -4.75 -13.94 -1.53
N LYS A 34 -4.08 -15.09 -1.54
CA LYS A 34 -4.12 -16.06 -0.45
C LYS A 34 -2.74 -16.15 0.18
N VAL A 35 -2.67 -15.82 1.46
CA VAL A 35 -1.48 -16.07 2.28
C VAL A 35 -1.39 -17.57 2.54
N THR A 36 -0.30 -18.18 2.12
CA THR A 36 0.01 -19.59 2.38
C THR A 36 1.23 -19.63 3.28
N GLU A 37 1.12 -20.40 4.36
CA GLU A 37 2.24 -20.64 5.29
C GLU A 37 2.76 -22.06 5.04
N TYR A 38 4.08 -22.18 4.90
CA TYR A 38 4.78 -23.45 4.84
C TYR A 38 6.05 -23.36 5.68
N GLU A 39 6.16 -24.24 6.68
CA GLU A 39 7.23 -24.19 7.70
C GLU A 39 7.30 -22.79 8.35
N GLU A 40 8.45 -22.12 8.29
CA GLU A 40 8.67 -20.75 8.81
C GLU A 40 8.49 -19.68 7.72
N LEU A 41 8.03 -20.05 6.53
CA LEU A 41 7.90 -19.15 5.38
C LEU A 41 6.44 -18.82 5.08
N GLN A 42 6.16 -17.53 4.91
CA GLN A 42 4.86 -17.02 4.47
C GLN A 42 5.02 -16.44 3.06
N PHE A 43 4.12 -16.82 2.16
CA PHE A 43 4.10 -16.26 0.80
C PHE A 43 2.68 -16.00 0.32
N GLU A 44 2.55 -14.93 -0.47
CA GLU A 44 1.30 -14.53 -1.09
C GLU A 44 1.15 -15.23 -2.45
N THR A 45 0.00 -15.84 -2.68
CA THR A 45 -0.34 -16.49 -3.94
C THR A 45 -1.55 -15.82 -4.55
N LEU A 46 -1.55 -15.61 -5.87
CA LEU A 46 -2.75 -15.18 -6.59
C LEU A 46 -3.66 -16.40 -6.78
N LEU A 47 -4.85 -16.33 -6.19
CA LEU A 47 -5.89 -17.35 -6.29
C LEU A 47 -6.63 -17.15 -7.62
N ASN A 48 -6.09 -17.71 -8.71
CA ASN A 48 -6.80 -17.82 -9.99
C ASN A 48 -7.72 -19.04 -10.02
#